data_AF-A0ABD6FWK5-F1
#
_entry.id   AF-A0ABD6FWK5-F1
#
_cell.length_a   1.000
_cell.length_b   1.000
_cell.length_c   1.000
_cell.angle_alpha   90.00
_cell.angle_beta   90.00
_cell.angle_gamma   90.00
#
_symmetry.space_group_name_H-M   'P 1'
#
loop_
_entity.id
_entity.type
_entity.pdbx_description
1 polymer ?
#
loop_
_entity_poly.entity_id
_entity_poly.type
_entity_poly.pdbx_seq_one_letter_code
_entity_poly.pdbx_strand_id
1 'polypeptide(L)'
;MTRKKLIEVALPLPEINDASAYDKMPGIGPHPKGIHHWWARLPLPVARAVLFASVVDDPSSHPERFPTEEDQARERERLFGIIRKMMQKQLHKHPEVYAEARAEMLKHCDGKLPPVLDPFAGGGSIPLEAARLGFETYAGDINPVAVLLNKCNL
;
A
#
# COMPACT_ATOMS: atom_id res chain seq x y z
N MET A 1 23.20 -11.94 1.67
CA MET A 1 22.16 -11.61 2.66
C MET A 1 20.98 -11.03 1.92
N THR A 2 19.76 -11.40 2.30
CA THR A 2 18.53 -10.80 1.74
C THR A 2 18.46 -9.34 2.16
N ARG A 3 18.10 -8.43 1.23
CA ARG A 3 17.89 -7.02 1.58
C ARG A 3 16.66 -6.91 2.46
N LYS A 4 16.77 -6.21 3.59
CA LYS A 4 15.64 -5.90 4.46
C LYS A 4 14.74 -4.89 3.78
N LYS A 5 13.45 -5.15 3.80
CA LYS A 5 12.39 -4.26 3.33
C LYS A 5 11.93 -3.33 4.45
N LEU A 6 11.34 -2.19 4.10
CA LEU A 6 10.82 -1.23 5.08
C LEU A 6 9.84 -1.90 6.06
N ILE A 7 9.00 -2.80 5.57
CA ILE A 7 8.00 -3.51 6.39
C ILE A 7 8.63 -4.35 7.52
N GLU A 8 9.89 -4.78 7.36
CA GLU A 8 10.62 -5.56 8.35
C GLU A 8 11.30 -4.69 9.41
N VAL A 9 11.38 -3.37 9.20
CA VAL A 9 12.16 -2.45 10.03
C VAL A 9 11.27 -1.42 10.71
N ALA A 10 10.57 -0.57 9.94
CA ALA A 10 9.79 0.52 10.51
C ALA A 10 8.76 1.10 9.51
N LEU A 11 7.66 1.61 10.07
CA LEU A 11 6.58 2.30 9.35
C LEU A 11 6.08 3.50 10.15
N PRO A 12 5.54 4.54 9.50
CA PRO A 12 4.88 5.67 10.17
C PRO A 12 3.48 5.25 10.64
N LEU A 13 3.44 4.41 11.68
CA LEU A 13 2.22 3.81 12.21
C LEU A 13 1.16 4.84 12.67
N PRO A 14 1.50 5.97 13.32
CA PRO A 14 0.51 6.96 13.71
C PRO A 14 -0.33 7.46 12.52
N GLU A 15 0.32 7.84 11.42
CA GLU A 15 -0.34 8.38 10.23
C GLU A 15 -1.15 7.31 9.48
N ILE A 16 -0.62 6.08 9.43
CA ILE A 16 -1.35 4.93 8.88
C ILE A 16 -2.61 4.65 9.72
N ASN A 17 -2.50 4.69 11.05
CA ASN A 17 -3.59 4.44 11.97
C ASN A 17 -4.68 5.52 11.87
N ASP A 18 -4.30 6.80 11.82
CA ASP A 18 -5.23 7.92 11.70
C ASP A 18 -6.01 7.87 10.38
N ALA A 19 -5.31 7.61 9.27
CA ALA A 19 -5.96 7.46 7.96
C ALA A 19 -6.87 6.22 7.92
N SER A 20 -6.48 5.14 8.57
CA SER A 20 -7.26 3.90 8.67
C SER A 20 -8.52 4.08 9.53
N ALA A 21 -8.41 4.84 10.62
CA ALA A 21 -9.55 5.19 11.46
C ALA A 21 -10.55 6.03 10.65
N TYR A 22 -10.05 7.02 9.89
CA TYR A 22 -10.88 7.79 8.97
C TYR A 22 -11.56 6.90 7.94
N ASP A 23 -10.85 6.03 7.22
CA ASP A 23 -11.43 5.13 6.19
C ASP A 23 -12.56 4.22 6.73
N LYS A 24 -12.45 3.82 8.00
CA LYS A 24 -13.41 2.99 8.73
C LYS A 24 -14.65 3.74 9.22
N MET A 25 -14.66 5.08 9.22
CA MET A 25 -15.83 5.83 9.68
C MET A 25 -17.10 5.48 8.84
N PRO A 26 -18.27 5.37 9.48
CA PRO A 26 -19.53 5.25 8.75
C PRO A 26 -19.87 6.57 8.04
N GLY A 27 -20.58 6.50 6.91
CA GLY A 27 -21.15 7.68 6.25
C GLY A 27 -20.20 8.52 5.39
N ILE A 28 -19.00 8.04 5.05
CA ILE A 28 -18.05 8.75 4.16
C ILE A 28 -18.45 8.64 2.67
N GLY A 29 -19.73 8.84 2.37
CA GLY A 29 -20.29 8.79 1.03
C GLY A 29 -20.69 7.39 0.54
N PRO A 30 -21.34 7.31 -0.64
CA PRO A 30 -21.72 6.05 -1.28
C PRO A 30 -20.46 5.30 -1.73
N HIS A 31 -20.12 4.24 -1.01
CA HIS A 31 -18.99 3.39 -1.32
C HIS A 31 -19.48 1.93 -1.36
N PRO A 32 -19.05 1.10 -2.33
CA PRO A 32 -19.43 -0.32 -2.41
C PRO A 32 -19.26 -1.13 -1.12
N LYS A 33 -18.44 -0.64 -0.16
CA LYS A 33 -18.25 -1.19 1.18
C LYS A 33 -19.54 -1.20 2.02
N GLY A 34 -20.56 -0.41 1.65
CA GLY A 34 -21.87 -0.40 2.30
C GLY A 34 -22.83 -1.48 1.79
N ILE A 35 -22.48 -2.20 0.71
CA ILE A 35 -23.34 -3.22 0.09
C ILE A 35 -23.31 -4.54 0.89
N HIS A 36 -22.17 -4.86 1.50
CA HIS A 36 -21.97 -6.10 2.26
C HIS A 36 -20.99 -5.88 3.42
N HIS A 37 -21.23 -6.54 4.56
CA HIS A 37 -20.34 -6.47 5.71
C HIS A 37 -19.17 -7.45 5.54
N TRP A 38 -17.94 -6.94 5.59
CA TRP A 38 -16.72 -7.75 5.51
C TRP A 38 -16.07 -7.87 6.89
N TRP A 39 -16.07 -9.08 7.47
CA TRP A 39 -15.56 -9.33 8.83
C TRP A 39 -14.07 -8.98 9.04
N ALA A 40 -13.26 -8.95 7.97
CA ALA A 40 -11.83 -8.61 8.03
C ALA A 40 -11.45 -7.53 7.00
N ARG A 41 -12.14 -6.38 7.01
CA ARG A 41 -11.86 -5.30 6.04
C ARG A 41 -10.53 -4.60 6.34
N LEU A 42 -9.54 -4.82 5.49
CA LEU A 42 -8.30 -4.03 5.49
C LEU A 42 -8.59 -2.60 4.97
N PRO A 43 -8.26 -1.53 5.71
CA PRO A 43 -8.36 -0.17 5.19
C PRO A 43 -7.43 0.05 3.99
N LEU A 44 -7.90 0.80 3.00
CA LEU A 44 -7.09 1.16 1.82
C LEU A 44 -5.73 1.81 2.19
N PRO A 45 -5.65 2.69 3.21
CA PRO A 45 -4.35 3.24 3.64
C PRO A 45 -3.34 2.17 4.08
N VAL A 46 -3.78 1.15 4.83
CA VAL A 46 -2.91 0.04 5.26
C VAL A 46 -2.46 -0.78 4.05
N ALA A 47 -3.40 -1.12 3.15
CA ALA A 47 -3.08 -1.88 1.94
C ALA A 47 -1.98 -1.19 1.13
N ARG A 48 -2.09 0.12 0.88
CA ARG A 48 -1.04 0.92 0.20
C ARG A 48 0.30 0.89 0.93
N ALA A 49 0.28 1.15 2.23
CA ALA A 49 1.51 1.21 3.02
C ALA A 49 2.26 -0.12 3.02
N VAL A 50 1.54 -1.23 3.19
CA VAL A 50 2.10 -2.58 3.17
C VAL A 50 2.66 -2.92 1.79
N LEU A 51 1.90 -2.70 0.71
CA LEU A 51 2.35 -2.97 -0.65
C LEU A 51 3.64 -2.21 -1.00
N PHE A 52 3.69 -0.92 -0.66
CA PHE A 52 4.89 -0.10 -0.84
C PHE A 52 6.07 -0.62 -0.02
N ALA A 53 5.85 -0.87 1.27
CA ALA A 53 6.90 -1.27 2.19
C ALA A 53 7.39 -2.71 1.99
N SER A 54 6.62 -3.56 1.31
CA SER A 54 7.02 -4.92 0.94
C SER A 54 8.05 -4.95 -0.18
N VAL A 55 8.13 -3.91 -1.02
CA VAL A 55 9.06 -3.89 -2.16
C VAL A 55 10.21 -2.91 -1.97
N VAL A 56 10.01 -1.83 -1.21
CA VAL A 56 11.04 -0.82 -0.93
C VAL A 56 12.03 -1.33 0.12
N ASP A 57 13.31 -1.33 -0.23
CA ASP A 57 14.41 -1.69 0.67
C ASP A 57 14.54 -0.64 1.79
N ASP A 58 14.76 -1.09 3.03
CA ASP A 58 15.18 -0.20 4.11
C ASP A 58 16.60 0.31 3.84
N PRO A 59 16.92 1.59 4.13
CA PRO A 59 18.25 2.16 3.90
C PRO A 59 19.40 1.39 4.56
N SER A 60 19.16 0.66 5.67
CA SER A 60 20.18 -0.19 6.31
C SER A 60 20.66 -1.35 5.44
N SER A 61 19.92 -1.70 4.37
CA SER A 61 20.32 -2.69 3.38
C SER A 61 21.32 -2.15 2.35
N HIS A 62 21.60 -0.85 2.38
CA HIS A 62 22.44 -0.13 1.42
C HIS A 62 23.54 0.69 2.12
N PRO A 63 24.45 0.07 2.88
CA PRO A 63 25.52 0.79 3.58
C PRO A 63 26.47 1.54 2.63
N GLU A 64 26.54 1.15 1.35
CA GLU A 64 27.28 1.85 0.31
C GLU A 64 26.66 3.20 -0.08
N ARG A 65 25.35 3.39 0.19
CA ARG A 65 24.61 4.64 -0.07
C ARG A 65 24.30 5.40 1.22
N PHE A 66 24.11 4.69 2.32
CA PHE A 66 23.72 5.21 3.63
C PHE A 66 24.65 4.64 4.72
N PRO A 67 25.91 5.12 4.78
CA PRO A 67 26.95 4.53 5.61
C PRO A 67 26.73 4.72 7.11
N THR A 68 26.04 5.78 7.54
CA THR A 68 25.77 6.05 8.97
C THR A 68 24.31 5.82 9.36
N GLU A 69 24.07 5.64 10.66
CA GLU A 69 22.70 5.55 11.18
C GLU A 69 21.90 6.84 10.92
N GLU A 70 22.53 8.02 10.97
CA GLU A 70 21.84 9.27 10.63
C GLU A 70 21.45 9.34 9.14
N ASP A 71 22.30 8.84 8.25
CA ASP A 71 22.01 8.77 6.81
C ASP A 71 20.85 7.81 6.53
N GLN A 72 20.82 6.66 7.19
CA GLN A 72 19.73 5.70 7.11
C GLN A 72 18.43 6.28 7.66
N ALA A 73 18.48 6.97 8.80
CA ALA A 73 17.32 7.61 9.40
C ALA A 73 16.76 8.72 8.50
N ARG A 74 17.62 9.55 7.90
CA ARG A 74 17.22 10.62 6.98
C ARG A 74 16.54 10.09 5.73
N GLU A 75 17.10 9.04 5.12
CA GLU A 75 16.46 8.41 3.96
C GLU A 75 15.15 7.72 4.33
N ARG A 76 15.11 7.03 5.47
CA ARG A 76 13.90 6.38 5.96
C ARG A 76 12.77 7.40 6.17
N GLU A 77 13.09 8.56 6.72
CA GLU A 77 12.12 9.64 6.88
C GLU A 77 11.63 10.22 5.54
N ARG A 78 12.49 10.30 4.51
CA ARG A 78 12.06 10.63 3.13
C ARG A 78 11.05 9.60 2.61
N LEU A 79 11.32 8.31 2.79
CA LEU A 79 10.43 7.22 2.38
C LEU A 79 9.12 7.27 3.16
N PHE A 80 9.15 7.60 4.46
CA PHE A 80 7.96 7.84 5.25
C PHE A 80 7.17 9.05 4.75
N GLY A 81 7.82 10.09 4.24
CA GLY A 81 7.17 11.20 3.54
C GLY A 81 6.27 10.73 2.38
N ILE A 82 6.72 9.75 1.59
CA ILE A 82 5.90 9.16 0.52
C ILE A 82 4.70 8.40 1.10
N ILE A 83 4.91 7.60 2.14
CA ILE A 83 3.82 6.88 2.82
C ILE A 83 2.78 7.87 3.36
N ARG A 84 3.21 8.95 4.03
CA ARG A 84 2.30 9.98 4.57
C ARG A 84 1.48 10.67 3.47
N LYS A 85 2.06 10.93 2.29
CA LYS A 85 1.29 11.44 1.15
C LYS A 85 0.19 10.45 0.72
N MET A 86 0.47 9.14 0.73
CA MET A 86 -0.53 8.11 0.43
C MET A 86 -1.63 7.97 1.51
N MET A 87 -1.49 8.60 2.68
CA MET A 87 -2.49 8.58 3.75
C MET A 87 -3.58 9.66 3.58
N GLN A 88 -3.48 10.50 2.53
CA GLN A 88 -4.47 11.55 2.25
C GLN A 88 -5.87 10.99 1.98
N LYS A 89 -6.88 11.80 2.31
CA LYS A 89 -8.29 11.52 2.03
C LYS A 89 -8.55 11.59 0.53
N GLN A 90 -9.44 10.75 0.02
CA GLN A 90 -9.82 10.72 -1.40
C GLN A 90 -8.62 10.61 -2.36
N LEU A 91 -7.59 9.82 -1.99
CA LEU A 91 -6.35 9.68 -2.75
C LEU A 91 -6.54 9.32 -4.24
N HIS A 92 -7.64 8.67 -4.61
CA HIS A 92 -7.99 8.39 -6.01
C HIS A 92 -8.11 9.65 -6.90
N LYS A 93 -8.21 10.85 -6.31
CA LYS A 93 -8.18 12.15 -7.01
C LYS A 93 -6.77 12.70 -7.23
N HIS A 94 -5.75 12.01 -6.72
CA HIS A 94 -4.35 12.44 -6.68
C HIS A 94 -3.45 11.43 -7.40
N PRO A 95 -3.59 11.27 -8.73
CA PRO A 95 -2.78 10.33 -9.51
C PRO A 95 -1.27 10.61 -9.41
N GLU A 96 -0.88 11.85 -9.16
CA GLU A 96 0.50 12.26 -8.93
C GLU A 96 1.15 11.56 -7.72
N VAL A 97 0.37 11.28 -6.67
CA VAL A 97 0.86 10.61 -5.46
C VAL A 97 1.10 9.12 -5.74
N TYR A 98 0.20 8.48 -6.51
CA TYR A 98 0.41 7.11 -6.97
C TYR A 98 1.62 7.00 -7.90
N ALA A 99 1.81 7.97 -8.81
CA ALA A 99 2.95 8.02 -9.70
C ALA A 99 4.28 8.19 -8.95
N GLU A 100 4.32 9.05 -7.93
CA GLU A 100 5.49 9.22 -7.05
C GLU A 100 5.84 7.92 -6.32
N ALA A 101 4.85 7.29 -5.68
CA ALA A 101 5.04 6.02 -4.98
C ALA A 101 5.53 4.92 -5.95
N ARG A 102 4.90 4.80 -7.12
CA ARG A 102 5.30 3.85 -8.17
C ARG A 102 6.72 4.08 -8.65
N ALA A 103 7.09 5.32 -8.93
CA ALA A 103 8.44 5.68 -9.36
C ALA A 103 9.48 5.30 -8.30
N GLU A 104 9.17 5.47 -7.02
CA GLU A 104 10.04 5.02 -5.95
C GLU A 104 10.14 3.49 -5.91
N MET A 105 9.01 2.76 -5.89
CA MET A 105 9.02 1.29 -5.84
C MET A 105 9.80 0.66 -7.00
N LEU A 106 9.72 1.22 -8.20
CA LEU A 106 10.45 0.72 -9.38
C LEU A 106 11.97 0.80 -9.23
N LYS A 107 12.50 1.75 -8.46
CA LYS A 107 13.94 1.84 -8.15
C LYS A 107 14.43 0.63 -7.33
N HIS A 108 13.53 -0.01 -6.59
CA HIS A 108 13.82 -1.16 -5.72
C HIS A 108 13.47 -2.50 -6.38
N CYS A 109 12.89 -2.48 -7.59
CA CYS A 109 12.42 -3.67 -8.29
C CYS A 109 12.99 -3.77 -9.72
N ASP A 110 14.19 -3.23 -9.96
CA ASP A 110 14.85 -3.27 -11.28
C ASP A 110 13.95 -2.82 -12.44
N GLY A 111 13.10 -1.83 -12.20
CA GLY A 111 12.17 -1.29 -13.20
C GLY A 111 10.92 -2.13 -13.47
N LYS A 112 10.70 -3.24 -12.75
CA LYS A 112 9.49 -4.07 -12.88
C LYS A 112 8.97 -4.53 -11.51
N LEU A 113 7.77 -4.08 -11.14
CA LEU A 113 7.11 -4.55 -9.92
C LEU A 113 6.78 -6.05 -10.00
N PRO A 114 6.90 -6.80 -8.89
CA PRO A 114 6.47 -8.20 -8.85
C PRO A 114 4.94 -8.31 -8.95
N PRO A 115 4.38 -9.45 -9.37
CA PRO A 115 2.95 -9.66 -9.31
C PRO A 115 2.45 -9.77 -7.86
N VAL A 116 1.24 -9.30 -7.60
CA VAL A 116 0.53 -9.42 -6.33
C VAL A 116 -0.60 -10.42 -6.51
N LEU A 117 -0.65 -11.44 -5.65
CA LEU A 117 -1.74 -12.40 -5.58
C LEU A 117 -2.42 -12.30 -4.21
N ASP A 118 -3.71 -11.97 -4.21
CA ASP A 118 -4.57 -12.05 -3.04
C ASP A 118 -5.65 -13.12 -3.26
N PRO A 119 -5.45 -14.36 -2.77
CA PRO A 119 -6.41 -15.45 -2.95
C PRO A 119 -7.63 -15.35 -2.01
N PHE A 120 -7.64 -14.38 -1.10
CA PHE A 120 -8.70 -14.16 -0.11
C PHE A 120 -9.13 -12.69 -0.11
N ALA A 121 -9.37 -12.15 -1.31
CA ALA A 121 -9.49 -10.72 -1.55
C ALA A 121 -10.67 -10.07 -0.83
N GLY A 122 -11.74 -10.81 -0.53
CA GLY A 122 -12.93 -10.30 0.11
C GLY A 122 -13.44 -9.04 -0.59
N GLY A 123 -13.53 -7.94 0.17
CA GLY A 123 -13.96 -6.63 -0.33
C GLY A 123 -12.97 -5.92 -1.29
N GLY A 124 -11.80 -6.50 -1.57
CA GLY A 124 -10.91 -6.07 -2.65
C GLY A 124 -9.87 -5.01 -2.33
N SER A 125 -9.63 -4.69 -1.05
CA SER A 125 -8.75 -3.57 -0.67
C SER A 125 -7.31 -3.72 -1.17
N ILE A 126 -6.70 -4.90 -0.97
CA ILE A 126 -5.32 -5.18 -1.42
C ILE A 126 -5.22 -5.12 -2.95
N PRO A 127 -6.01 -5.88 -3.71
CA PRO A 127 -5.87 -5.86 -5.16
C PRO A 127 -6.22 -4.49 -5.76
N LEU A 128 -7.19 -3.76 -5.19
CA LEU A 128 -7.52 -2.42 -5.67
C LEU A 128 -6.33 -1.46 -5.56
N GLU A 129 -5.69 -1.42 -4.39
CA GLU A 129 -4.54 -0.53 -4.19
C GLU A 129 -3.29 -1.03 -4.91
N ALA A 130 -3.10 -2.35 -5.05
CA ALA A 130 -2.04 -2.93 -5.87
C ALA A 130 -2.15 -2.49 -7.33
N ALA A 131 -3.35 -2.60 -7.93
CA ALA A 131 -3.60 -2.15 -9.29
C ALA A 131 -3.34 -0.64 -9.45
N ARG A 132 -3.82 0.20 -8.52
CA ARG A 132 -3.57 1.66 -8.54
C ARG A 132 -2.10 2.04 -8.41
N LEU A 133 -1.35 1.27 -7.62
CA LEU A 133 0.10 1.42 -7.46
C LEU A 133 0.91 0.86 -8.65
N GLY A 134 0.24 0.20 -9.60
CA GLY A 134 0.82 -0.27 -10.85
C GLY A 134 1.39 -1.68 -10.80
N PHE A 135 1.03 -2.48 -9.79
CA PHE A 135 1.37 -3.90 -9.72
C PHE A 135 0.50 -4.70 -10.70
N GLU A 136 1.08 -5.74 -11.29
CA GLU A 136 0.29 -6.81 -11.91
C GLU A 136 -0.48 -7.55 -10.80
N THR A 137 -1.81 -7.55 -10.87
CA THR A 137 -2.65 -7.90 -9.71
C THR A 137 -3.59 -9.04 -10.03
N TYR A 138 -3.60 -10.05 -9.16
CA TYR A 138 -4.47 -11.22 -9.20
C TYR A 138 -5.26 -11.30 -7.90
N ALA A 139 -6.57 -11.47 -8.03
CA ALA A 139 -7.49 -11.57 -6.89
C ALA A 139 -8.39 -12.80 -7.03
N GLY A 140 -8.59 -13.51 -5.91
CA GLY A 140 -9.51 -14.64 -5.79
C GLY A 140 -10.35 -14.52 -4.54
N ASP A 141 -11.55 -15.10 -4.58
CA ASP A 141 -12.38 -15.33 -3.39
C ASP A 141 -13.37 -16.46 -3.69
N ILE A 142 -13.77 -17.21 -2.66
CA ILE A 142 -14.81 -18.24 -2.79
C ILE A 142 -16.22 -17.63 -2.77
N ASN A 143 -16.38 -16.44 -2.18
CA ASN A 143 -17.64 -15.73 -2.12
C ASN A 143 -17.94 -15.06 -3.47
N PRO A 144 -19.03 -15.43 -4.18
CA PRO A 144 -19.34 -14.86 -5.49
C PRO A 144 -19.64 -13.35 -5.44
N VAL A 145 -20.09 -12.82 -4.29
CA VAL A 145 -20.30 -11.37 -4.11
C VAL A 145 -18.96 -10.64 -4.07
N ALA A 146 -17.96 -11.19 -3.39
CA ALA A 146 -16.60 -10.65 -3.37
C ALA A 146 -16.01 -10.64 -4.79
N VAL A 147 -16.12 -11.76 -5.50
CA VAL A 147 -15.67 -11.88 -6.90
C VAL A 147 -16.33 -10.83 -7.80
N LEU A 148 -17.65 -10.64 -7.69
CA LEU A 148 -18.37 -9.64 -8.48
C LEU A 148 -17.88 -8.21 -8.18
N LEU A 149 -17.73 -7.87 -6.90
CA LEU A 149 -17.26 -6.54 -6.50
C LEU A 149 -15.82 -6.28 -6.97
N ASN A 150 -14.95 -7.27 -6.87
CA ASN A 150 -13.56 -7.16 -7.33
C ASN A 150 -13.51 -6.95 -8.85
N LYS A 151 -14.35 -7.63 -9.63
CA LYS A 151 -14.47 -7.41 -11.08
C LYS A 151 -15.03 -6.04 -11.50
N CYS A 152 -15.81 -5.39 -10.64
CA CYS A 152 -16.34 -4.05 -10.91
C CYS A 152 -15.34 -2.94 -10.54
N ASN A 153 -14.39 -3.23 -9.64
CA ASN A 153 -13.46 -2.25 -9.08
C ASN A 153 -12.05 -2.33 -9.70
N LEU A 154 -11.66 -3.48 -10.26
CA LEU A 154 -10.38 -3.76 -10.92
C LEU A 154 -10.55 -3.76 -12.43
#